data_AF-A0AAW8KNF9-F1
#
_entry.id   AF-A0AAW8KNF9-F1
#
_cell.length_a   1.000
_cell.length_b   1.000
_cell.length_c   1.000
_cell.angle_alpha   90.00
_cell.angle_beta   90.00
_cell.angle_gamma   90.00
#
_symmetry.space_group_name_H-M   'P 1'
#
loop_
_entity.id
_entity.type
_entity.pdbx_description
1 polymer ?
#
loop_
_entity_poly.entity_id
_entity_poly.type
_entity_poly.pdbx_seq_one_letter_code
_entity_poly.pdbx_strand_id
1 'polypeptide(L)' 'VILDAAQLATLPPYERGATFMDALCHSVESYWSARATEESRGFAAQAIRLLVANAEAYLAGDAQAANAVLVAANFA' A
#
# COMPACT_ATOMS: atom_id res chain seq x y z
N VAL A 1 11.90 5.49 9.42
CA VAL A 1 11.74 5.61 7.96
C VAL A 1 11.20 7.01 7.66
N ILE A 2 11.63 7.64 6.57
CA ILE A 2 11.03 8.88 6.06
C ILE A 2 10.17 8.50 4.86
N LEU A 3 8.89 8.89 4.88
CA LEU A 3 7.94 8.65 3.81
C LEU A 3 7.64 9.98 3.11
N ASP A 4 8.05 10.10 1.84
CA ASP A 4 7.80 11.26 1.00
C ASP A 4 7.08 10.83 -0.29
N ALA A 5 5.77 11.06 -0.35
CA ALA A 5 4.96 10.68 -1.50
C ALA A 5 5.28 11.48 -2.76
N ALA A 6 5.99 12.61 -2.66
CA ALA A 6 6.42 13.36 -3.85
C ALA A 6 7.35 12.52 -4.74
N GLN A 7 8.10 11.58 -4.17
CA GLN A 7 8.96 10.66 -4.92
C GLN A 7 8.17 9.67 -5.80
N LEU A 8 6.89 9.47 -5.51
CA LEU A 8 6.02 8.60 -6.30
C LEU A 8 5.43 9.31 -7.54
N ALA A 9 5.57 10.63 -7.65
CA ALA A 9 4.98 11.41 -8.74
C ALA A 9 5.57 11.04 -10.11
N THR A 10 6.85 10.66 -10.16
CA THR A 10 7.58 10.36 -11.40
C THR A 10 7.60 8.88 -11.77
N LEU A 11 6.90 8.01 -11.01
CA LEU A 11 6.85 6.57 -11.30
C LEU A 11 6.18 6.31 -12.66
N PRO A 12 6.81 5.50 -13.55
CA PRO A 12 6.14 4.97 -14.73
C PRO A 12 4.86 4.20 -14.36
N PRO A 13 3.81 4.24 -15.19
CA PRO A 13 2.54 3.57 -14.87
C PRO A 13 2.67 2.08 -14.53
N TYR A 14 3.55 1.36 -15.24
CA TYR A 14 3.80 -0.05 -14.98
C TYR A 14 4.38 -0.28 -13.58
N GLU A 15 5.42 0.44 -13.21
CA GLU A 15 6.06 0.34 -11.88
C GLU A 15 5.10 0.75 -10.77
N ARG A 16 4.28 1.78 -11.00
CA ARG A 16 3.23 2.19 -10.06
C ARG A 16 2.23 1.07 -9.80
N GLY A 17 1.75 0.41 -10.86
CA GLY A 17 0.86 -0.73 -10.75
C GLY A 17 1.51 -1.93 -10.07
N ALA A 18 2.73 -2.28 -10.46
CA ALA A 18 3.47 -3.41 -9.91
C ALA A 18 3.72 -3.25 -8.40
N THR A 19 4.23 -2.09 -7.98
CA THR A 19 4.52 -1.80 -6.56
C THR A 19 3.26 -1.65 -5.71
N PHE A 20 2.16 -1.14 -6.28
CA PHE A 20 0.85 -1.17 -5.60
C PHE A 20 0.40 -2.60 -5.33
N MET A 21 0.49 -3.47 -6.34
CA MET A 21 0.12 -4.87 -6.20
C MET A 21 1.04 -5.60 -5.21
N ASP A 22 2.34 -5.32 -5.20
CA ASP A 22 3.29 -5.85 -4.23
C ASP A 22 2.88 -5.52 -2.79
N ALA A 23 2.58 -4.25 -2.51
CA ALA A 23 2.09 -3.82 -1.19
C ALA A 23 0.76 -4.51 -0.80
N LEU A 24 -0.14 -4.73 -1.75
CA LEU A 24 -1.39 -5.45 -1.51
C LEU A 24 -1.16 -6.93 -1.22
N CYS A 25 -0.28 -7.59 -1.98
CA CYS A 25 0.09 -8.99 -1.75
C CYS A 25 0.71 -9.15 -0.37
N HIS A 26 1.70 -8.33 -0.01
CA HIS A 26 2.29 -8.33 1.33
C HIS A 26 1.22 -8.17 2.41
N SER A 27 0.30 -7.22 2.27
CA SER A 27 -0.74 -7.02 3.26
C SER A 27 -1.68 -8.23 3.40
N VAL A 28 -2.08 -8.86 2.30
CA VAL A 28 -2.96 -10.05 2.32
C VAL A 28 -2.23 -11.28 2.90
N GLU A 29 -0.98 -11.49 2.49
CA GLU A 29 -0.13 -12.57 3.00
C GLU A 29 0.20 -12.39 4.49
N SER A 30 0.46 -11.16 4.94
CA SER A 30 0.65 -10.82 6.35
C SER A 30 -0.63 -11.08 7.15
N TYR A 31 -1.81 -10.71 6.64
CA TYR A 31 -3.08 -10.89 7.33
C TYR A 31 -3.44 -12.37 7.55
N TRP A 32 -3.29 -13.20 6.50
CA TRP A 32 -3.70 -14.61 6.53
C TRP A 32 -2.66 -15.55 7.15
N SER A 33 -1.46 -15.04 7.46
CA SER A 33 -0.34 -15.87 7.90
C SER A 33 -0.71 -16.67 9.15
N ALA A 34 -0.35 -17.96 9.16
CA ALA A 34 -0.47 -18.82 10.33
C ALA A 34 0.38 -18.33 11.52
N ARG A 35 1.33 -17.41 11.28
CA ARG A 35 2.19 -16.78 12.29
C ARG A 35 1.76 -15.35 12.65
N ALA A 36 0.66 -14.84 12.08
CA ALA A 36 0.21 -13.49 12.35
C ALA A 36 -0.16 -13.31 13.84
N THR A 37 0.27 -12.19 14.42
CA THR A 37 -0.19 -11.73 15.74
C THR A 37 -1.41 -10.83 15.57
N GLU A 38 -2.09 -10.51 16.67
CA GLU A 38 -3.19 -9.53 16.63
C GLU A 38 -2.73 -8.17 16.10
N GLU A 39 -1.54 -7.73 16.54
CA GLU A 39 -0.93 -6.48 16.08
C GLU A 39 -0.61 -6.51 14.57
N SER A 40 0.09 -7.56 14.09
CA SER A 40 0.44 -7.65 12.67
C SER A 40 -0.79 -7.77 11.78
N ARG A 41 -1.82 -8.49 12.25
CA ARG A 41 -3.11 -8.59 11.56
C ARG A 41 -3.85 -7.26 11.53
N GLY A 42 -3.71 -6.44 12.58
CA GLY A 42 -4.22 -5.07 12.64
C GLY A 42 -3.60 -4.15 11.58
N PHE A 43 -2.26 -4.15 11.48
CA PHE A 43 -1.55 -3.39 10.45
C PHE A 43 -1.91 -3.84 9.04
N ALA A 44 -1.88 -5.14 8.78
CA ALA A 44 -2.25 -5.71 7.49
C ALA A 44 -3.69 -5.37 7.09
N ALA A 45 -4.65 -5.40 8.02
CA ALA A 45 -6.03 -5.00 7.75
C ALA A 45 -6.16 -3.51 7.43
N GLN A 46 -5.39 -2.65 8.11
CA GLN A 46 -5.34 -1.22 7.81
C GLN A 46 -4.73 -0.95 6.43
N ALA A 47 -3.63 -1.64 6.09
CA ALA A 47 -2.99 -1.57 4.79
C ALA A 47 -3.95 -1.97 3.66
N ILE A 48 -4.63 -3.11 3.78
CA ILE A 48 -5.63 -3.57 2.79
C ILE A 48 -6.74 -2.53 2.59
N ARG A 49 -7.30 -1.99 3.68
CA ARG A 49 -8.36 -0.98 3.58
C ARG A 49 -7.89 0.28 2.86
N LEU A 50 -6.71 0.77 3.20
CA LEU A 50 -6.13 1.96 2.57
C LEU A 50 -5.82 1.73 1.09
N LEU A 51 -5.22 0.58 0.75
CA LEU A 51 -4.89 0.22 -0.65
C LEU A 51 -6.16 0.13 -1.49
N VAL A 52 -7.17 -0.63 -1.04
CA VAL A 52 -8.42 -0.80 -1.79
C VAL A 52 -9.17 0.52 -1.94
N ALA A 53 -9.24 1.34 -0.89
CA ALA A 53 -9.95 2.62 -0.94
C ALA A 53 -9.30 3.65 -1.88
N ASN A 54 -8.00 3.50 -2.19
CA ASN A 54 -7.25 4.45 -3.00
C ASN A 54 -6.77 3.86 -4.35
N ALA A 55 -7.13 2.62 -4.68
CA ALA A 55 -6.59 1.89 -5.83
C ALA A 55 -6.74 2.66 -7.15
N GLU A 56 -7.97 3.04 -7.50
CA GLU A 56 -8.25 3.73 -8.77
C GLU A 56 -7.55 5.09 -8.85
N ALA A 57 -7.65 5.89 -7.79
CA ALA A 57 -7.04 7.22 -7.74
C ALA A 57 -5.50 7.14 -7.81
N TYR A 58 -4.88 6.24 -7.05
CA TYR A 58 -3.43 6.07 -7.07
C TYR A 58 -2.95 5.61 -8.45
N LEU A 59 -3.60 4.60 -9.04
CA LEU A 59 -3.21 4.08 -10.35
C LEU A 59 -3.41 5.11 -11.47
N ALA A 60 -4.33 6.06 -11.31
CA ALA A 60 -4.48 7.22 -12.19
C ALA A 60 -3.43 8.33 -11.95
N GLY A 61 -2.56 8.19 -10.95
CA GLY A 61 -1.49 9.15 -10.64
C GLY A 61 -1.89 10.27 -9.67
N ASP A 62 -2.98 10.09 -8.90
CA ASP A 62 -3.42 11.10 -7.93
C ASP A 62 -2.44 11.25 -6.75
N ALA A 63 -2.06 12.50 -6.47
CA ALA A 63 -1.06 12.82 -5.45
C ALA A 63 -1.58 12.67 -4.01
N GLN A 64 -2.89 12.83 -3.76
CA GLN A 64 -3.48 12.61 -2.44
C GLN A 64 -3.51 11.12 -2.12
N ALA A 65 -3.93 10.31 -3.09
CA ALA A 65 -3.94 8.85 -3.00
C ALA A 65 -2.52 8.28 -2.81
N ALA A 66 -1.49 8.91 -3.38
CA ALA A 66 -0.10 8.50 -3.21
C ALA A 66 0.36 8.51 -1.75
N ASN A 67 -0.07 9.49 -0.93
CA ASN A 67 0.23 9.49 0.50
C ASN A 67 -0.41 8.30 1.22
N ALA A 68 -1.70 8.04 0.93
CA ALA A 68 -2.42 6.93 1.56
C ALA A 68 -1.82 5.57 1.19
N VAL A 69 -1.47 5.36 -0.08
CA VAL A 69 -0.82 4.13 -0.56
C VAL A 69 0.59 3.99 0.01
N LEU A 70 1.38 5.05 0.12
CA LEU A 70 2.72 4.99 0.71
C LEU A 70 2.69 4.59 2.19
N VAL A 71 1.74 5.14 2.95
CA VAL A 71 1.51 4.75 4.34
C VAL A 71 1.05 3.30 4.43
N ALA A 72 0.16 2.87 3.54
CA ALA A 72 -0.32 1.49 3.50
C ALA A 72 0.81 0.50 3.18
N ALA A 73 1.69 0.82 2.23
CA ALA A 73 2.85 0.00 1.90
C ALA A 73 3.83 -0.14 3.08
N ASN A 74 3.93 0.87 3.95
CA ASN A 74 4.72 0.77 5.17
C ASN A 74 4.06 -0.10 6.28
N PHE A 75 2.75 -0.34 6.20
CA PHE A 75 2.03 -1.25 7.09
C PHE A 75 1.97 -2.70 6.60
N ALA A 76 2.28 -2.94 5.33
CA ALA A 76 2.10 -4.22 4.64
C ALA A 76 3.04 -5.33 5.18
#